data_AF-A0A6P7K3U2-F1
#
_entry.id   AF-A0A6P7K3U2-F1
#
_cell.length_a   1.000
_cell.length_b   1.000
_cell.length_c   1.000
_cell.angle_alpha   90.00
_cell.angle_beta   90.00
_cell.angle_gamma   90.00
#
_symmetry.space_group_name_H-M   'P 1'
#
loop_
_entity.id
_entity.type
_entity.pdbx_description
1 polymer ?
#
loop_
_entity_poly.entity_id
_entity_poly.type
_entity_poly.pdbx_seq_one_letter_code
_entity_poly.pdbx_strand_id
1 'polypeptide(L)'
;MGTFYFLLGLCTLYLLPNFSPLVNAWNAGTSGRNDRSVNRLTPINCKMGSWSSWTPCNPCTDQTFRFRYLENPSQFGGSVCYETLWDKRVCPRATTQCLEPDYCGESFTCNQTGRCISPSLRCNGEMDCADFSDEEGCDDINNRKDKCSTLMPIPGAERGTQGYNILTEDFVDPVLDPQYFGGMCEYVYNGEWRKFVYDALCVNLHYNEDEKNYRKPYNYHSYRFVAEARSEGSYEFYKDMAGLLKARKTQSSYNAGVTVGVYYVEAGLSGSHESEVLTNITKHKSQDLGFIRIWSKVQTALFKMRSNKLMLHEDFYMSLMDLPEEYDFGMYSRFLNMFGTHYVTEGTMGGSLEYIVVVNKTAMAQSNVEAEQAGYCIGGSIGVSYPATPSVTVGGKLSGKHCDKVGSLTRENLSGSSMINDVYTLVKGGITDSSAGVLAIRNPDTYKKWGKSLKYNPALIEYEVMPIYELVRVSTAADHVGVRISNLKMAVDEYLQQFHSCRCAPCMHNGIPMLSSTSCKCICKSGYEGEACEQTQRGDTKIDGSWSCWGAWSTCAYGTKTRTRVCDNPAPERGGTACLGSSSQTLRCWRESAV
;
A
#
# COMPACT_ATOMS: atom_id res chain seq x y z
N MET A 1 -4.33 -63.50 -7.26
CA MET A 1 -5.09 -63.55 -8.52
C MET A 1 -5.20 -62.12 -9.04
N GLY A 2 -4.84 -61.87 -10.31
CA GLY A 2 -5.21 -60.65 -11.02
C GLY A 2 -4.17 -59.52 -11.08
N THR A 3 -3.07 -59.77 -11.79
CA THR A 3 -2.24 -58.76 -12.48
C THR A 3 -3.05 -57.97 -13.51
N PHE A 4 -2.73 -56.69 -13.75
CA PHE A 4 -2.48 -56.08 -15.08
C PHE A 4 -2.31 -54.56 -14.92
N TYR A 5 -1.13 -54.01 -15.18
CA TYR A 5 -1.01 -52.72 -15.88
C TYR A 5 0.28 -52.70 -16.71
N PHE A 6 0.06 -52.28 -17.96
CA PHE A 6 0.94 -52.30 -19.12
C PHE A 6 2.18 -51.42 -18.96
N LEU A 7 3.34 -52.00 -19.31
CA LEU A 7 4.54 -51.27 -19.74
C LEU A 7 4.37 -50.87 -21.21
N LEU A 8 4.29 -49.57 -21.47
CA LEU A 8 4.49 -48.99 -22.81
C LEU A 8 5.49 -47.85 -22.67
N GLY A 9 6.75 -48.15 -22.99
CA GLY A 9 7.77 -47.15 -23.26
C GLY A 9 7.49 -46.51 -24.62
N LEU A 10 7.61 -45.18 -24.67
CA LEU A 10 7.67 -44.42 -25.91
C LEU A 10 8.75 -43.35 -25.78
N CYS A 11 9.79 -43.53 -26.60
CA CYS A 11 10.85 -42.58 -26.90
C CYS A 11 10.30 -41.19 -27.22
N THR A 12 10.84 -40.16 -26.55
CA THR A 12 10.82 -38.79 -27.05
C THR A 12 12.21 -38.41 -27.52
N LEU A 13 12.35 -38.25 -28.84
CA LEU A 13 13.50 -37.65 -29.50
C LEU A 13 13.72 -36.22 -28.98
N TYR A 14 14.86 -35.95 -28.35
CA TYR A 14 15.40 -34.61 -28.23
C TYR A 14 16.15 -34.27 -29.52
N LEU A 15 15.50 -33.55 -30.43
CA LEU A 15 16.17 -32.85 -31.53
C LEU A 15 16.75 -31.54 -30.97
N LEU A 16 18.07 -31.53 -30.75
CA LEU A 16 18.85 -30.31 -30.56
C LEU A 16 19.28 -29.79 -31.94
N PRO A 17 18.78 -28.66 -32.44
CA PRO A 17 19.38 -28.02 -33.61
C PRO A 17 20.67 -27.30 -33.17
N ASN A 18 21.81 -27.93 -33.48
CA ASN A 18 23.09 -27.25 -33.58
C ASN A 18 23.01 -26.21 -34.70
N PHE A 19 22.95 -24.93 -34.36
CA PHE A 19 23.23 -23.85 -35.30
C PHE A 19 24.58 -23.23 -35.00
N SER A 20 25.58 -23.69 -35.76
CA SER A 20 26.85 -23.01 -35.96
C SER A 20 26.60 -21.69 -36.70
N PRO A 21 27.20 -20.55 -36.29
CA PRO A 21 27.07 -19.33 -37.08
C PRO A 21 27.97 -19.41 -38.30
N LEU A 22 27.36 -19.40 -39.49
CA LEU A 22 28.03 -19.13 -40.76
C LEU A 22 28.46 -17.66 -40.78
N VAL A 23 29.77 -17.44 -40.74
CA VAL A 23 30.42 -16.16 -40.98
C VAL A 23 30.33 -15.87 -42.49
N ASN A 24 29.45 -14.95 -42.88
CA ASN A 24 29.53 -14.33 -44.20
C ASN A 24 30.31 -13.01 -44.09
N ALA A 25 31.50 -13.02 -44.69
CA ALA A 25 32.25 -11.81 -45.04
C ALA A 25 31.62 -11.14 -46.27
N TRP A 26 32.00 -9.87 -46.50
CA TRP A 26 31.67 -8.90 -47.58
C TRP A 26 30.85 -7.73 -47.00
N ASN A 27 31.21 -6.44 -47.12
CA ASN A 27 32.22 -5.73 -47.90
C ASN A 27 32.65 -4.46 -47.17
N ALA A 28 33.92 -4.07 -47.34
CA ALA A 28 34.43 -2.76 -46.99
C ALA A 28 33.80 -1.69 -47.89
N GLY A 29 33.27 -0.62 -47.31
CA GLY A 29 32.65 0.48 -48.04
C GLY A 29 32.32 1.68 -47.17
N THR A 30 33.22 2.67 -47.22
CA THR A 30 33.04 4.10 -46.91
C THR A 30 32.72 4.51 -45.47
N SER A 31 33.74 5.08 -44.85
CA SER A 31 33.73 5.96 -43.68
C SER A 31 32.68 7.07 -43.81
N GLY A 32 31.47 6.82 -43.30
CA GLY A 32 30.57 7.86 -42.81
C GLY A 32 30.93 8.16 -41.36
N ARG A 33 31.33 9.39 -41.05
CA ARG A 33 31.51 9.86 -39.68
C ARG A 33 30.22 9.61 -38.91
N ASN A 34 30.22 8.62 -38.02
CA ASN A 34 29.23 8.56 -36.95
C ASN A 34 29.48 9.77 -36.06
N ASP A 35 28.53 10.71 -36.10
CA ASP A 35 28.41 11.75 -35.10
C ASP A 35 28.46 11.09 -33.73
N ARG A 36 29.39 11.55 -32.89
CA ARG A 36 29.50 11.09 -31.51
C ARG A 36 28.21 11.48 -30.80
N SER A 37 27.41 10.50 -30.35
CA SER A 37 26.29 10.77 -29.46
C SER A 37 26.80 11.38 -28.15
N VAL A 38 26.73 12.70 -28.02
CA VAL A 38 27.10 13.46 -26.82
C VAL A 38 25.95 13.34 -25.81
N ASN A 39 25.87 12.21 -25.10
CA ASN A 39 25.27 12.02 -23.76
C ASN A 39 25.03 10.54 -23.49
N ARG A 40 26.11 9.77 -23.28
CA ARG A 40 25.95 8.43 -22.70
C ARG A 40 25.90 8.60 -21.19
N LEU A 41 24.70 8.47 -20.61
CA LEU A 41 24.52 8.43 -19.16
C LEU A 41 25.45 7.37 -18.58
N THR A 42 26.12 7.70 -17.47
CA THR A 42 26.99 6.75 -16.76
C THR A 42 26.10 5.79 -15.96
N PRO A 43 26.10 4.48 -16.26
CA PRO A 43 25.34 3.51 -15.48
C PRO A 43 25.81 3.50 -14.04
N ILE A 44 24.88 3.54 -13.10
CA ILE A 44 25.16 3.45 -11.66
C ILE A 44 24.85 2.02 -11.25
N ASN A 45 25.88 1.26 -10.89
CA ASN A 45 25.69 -0.10 -10.41
C ASN A 45 25.24 -0.07 -8.95
N CYS A 46 24.37 -1.01 -8.58
CA CYS A 46 23.97 -1.18 -7.20
C CYS A 46 25.18 -1.57 -6.35
N LYS A 47 25.31 -0.96 -5.18
CA LYS A 47 26.34 -1.27 -4.19
C LYS A 47 25.69 -1.49 -2.83
N MET A 48 25.91 -2.67 -2.26
CA MET A 48 25.53 -3.01 -0.90
C MET A 48 26.73 -2.82 0.04
N GLY A 49 26.44 -2.38 1.26
CA GLY A 49 27.42 -2.26 2.33
C GLY A 49 27.82 -3.62 2.91
N SER A 50 28.81 -3.60 3.80
CA SER A 50 29.16 -4.78 4.60
C SER A 50 28.02 -5.17 5.53
N TRP A 51 27.92 -6.48 5.79
CA TRP A 51 27.06 -7.00 6.85
C TRP A 51 27.44 -6.43 8.21
N SER A 52 26.43 -6.10 9.01
CA SER A 52 26.58 -5.84 10.43
C SER A 52 27.05 -7.10 11.17
N SER A 53 27.54 -6.91 12.39
CA SER A 53 27.69 -8.03 13.32
C SER A 53 26.34 -8.71 13.54
N TRP A 54 26.38 -10.03 13.77
CA TRP A 54 25.21 -10.77 14.19
C TRP A 54 24.73 -10.27 15.54
N THR A 55 23.43 -10.06 15.68
CA THR A 55 22.81 -9.72 16.95
C THR A 55 23.03 -10.85 17.96
N PRO A 56 22.96 -10.56 19.27
CA PRO A 56 22.83 -11.61 20.28
C PRO A 56 21.71 -12.59 19.92
N CYS A 57 21.88 -13.85 20.28
CA CYS A 57 20.85 -14.85 20.08
C CYS A 57 19.64 -14.55 20.98
N ASN A 58 18.44 -14.54 20.40
CA ASN A 58 17.21 -14.48 21.18
C ASN A 58 16.89 -15.91 21.68
N PRO A 59 16.84 -16.16 23.01
CA PRO A 59 16.62 -17.48 23.59
C PRO A 59 15.21 -18.04 23.34
N CYS A 60 14.23 -17.18 23.04
CA CYS A 60 12.83 -17.54 22.82
C CYS A 60 12.55 -17.92 21.37
N THR A 61 13.17 -17.21 20.41
CA THR A 61 13.01 -17.49 18.98
C THR A 61 14.11 -18.35 18.37
N ASP A 62 15.19 -18.61 19.12
CA ASP A 62 16.41 -19.32 18.70
C ASP A 62 17.02 -18.77 17.39
N GLN A 63 16.92 -17.45 17.22
CA GLN A 63 17.33 -16.75 16.01
C GLN A 63 18.29 -15.61 16.32
N THR A 64 19.17 -15.35 15.35
CA THR A 64 20.04 -14.17 15.30
C THR A 64 19.95 -13.54 13.92
N PHE A 65 20.11 -12.23 13.88
CA PHE A 65 19.87 -11.41 12.71
C PHE A 65 21.08 -10.55 12.38
N ARG A 66 21.16 -10.12 11.13
CA ARG A 66 22.10 -9.09 10.69
C ARG A 66 21.48 -8.31 9.55
N PHE A 67 22.02 -7.12 9.34
CA PHE A 67 21.55 -6.20 8.32
C PHE A 67 22.73 -5.62 7.55
N ARG A 68 22.47 -5.14 6.35
CA ARG A 68 23.40 -4.30 5.61
C ARG A 68 22.67 -3.19 4.90
N TYR A 69 23.35 -2.06 4.78
CA TYR A 69 22.80 -0.90 4.10
C TYR A 69 22.90 -1.08 2.58
N LEU A 70 21.85 -0.68 1.87
CA LEU A 70 21.99 -0.31 0.47
C LEU A 70 22.80 0.98 0.44
N GLU A 71 24.01 0.99 -0.12
CA GLU A 71 24.83 2.20 -0.24
C GLU A 71 24.35 3.03 -1.42
N ASN A 72 24.31 2.40 -2.61
CA ASN A 72 23.84 3.01 -3.84
C ASN A 72 22.83 2.09 -4.54
N PRO A 73 21.64 2.59 -4.92
CA PRO A 73 20.74 1.86 -5.80
C PRO A 73 21.28 1.84 -7.24
N SER A 74 20.90 0.82 -8.02
CA SER A 74 21.26 0.78 -9.45
C SER A 74 20.43 1.76 -10.25
N GLN A 75 21.01 2.45 -11.23
CA GLN A 75 20.28 3.40 -12.10
C GLN A 75 20.89 3.48 -13.50
N PHE A 76 20.10 3.94 -14.48
CA PHE A 76 20.52 4.18 -15.86
C PHE A 76 21.15 2.95 -16.54
N GLY A 77 20.51 1.79 -16.39
CA GLY A 77 21.00 0.52 -16.94
C GLY A 77 22.15 -0.14 -16.17
N GLY A 78 22.47 0.32 -14.96
CA GLY A 78 23.43 -0.34 -14.08
C GLY A 78 22.92 -1.67 -13.51
N SER A 79 23.83 -2.53 -13.07
CA SER A 79 23.51 -3.86 -12.54
C SER A 79 22.76 -3.77 -11.22
N VAL A 80 21.64 -4.50 -11.10
CA VAL A 80 20.85 -4.61 -9.87
C VAL A 80 21.53 -5.55 -8.87
N CYS A 81 21.28 -5.35 -7.57
CA CYS A 81 21.64 -6.33 -6.54
C CYS A 81 20.44 -7.27 -6.32
N TYR A 82 20.66 -8.58 -6.41
CA TYR A 82 19.62 -9.58 -6.15
C TYR A 82 19.55 -10.04 -4.69
N GLU A 83 20.54 -9.65 -3.89
CA GLU A 83 20.68 -10.16 -2.54
C GLU A 83 19.81 -9.38 -1.53
N THR A 84 19.51 -9.98 -0.38
CA THR A 84 18.64 -9.38 0.64
C THR A 84 19.39 -8.39 1.54
N LEU A 85 18.66 -7.43 2.11
CA LEU A 85 19.20 -6.50 3.11
C LEU A 85 19.20 -7.10 4.52
N TRP A 86 18.28 -8.04 4.77
CA TRP A 86 18.17 -8.79 6.02
C TRP A 86 18.62 -10.22 5.82
N ASP A 87 19.26 -10.76 6.85
CA ASP A 87 19.62 -12.17 6.91
C ASP A 87 19.33 -12.71 8.31
N LYS A 88 18.92 -13.97 8.38
CA LYS A 88 18.57 -14.66 9.62
C LYS A 88 19.21 -16.03 9.64
N ARG A 89 19.65 -16.47 10.81
CA ARG A 89 20.10 -17.85 11.04
C ARG A 89 19.66 -18.36 12.39
N VAL A 90 19.60 -19.68 12.50
CA VAL A 90 19.44 -20.38 13.78
C VAL A 90 20.66 -20.13 14.65
N CYS A 91 20.45 -20.02 15.95
CA CYS A 91 21.55 -19.78 16.87
C CYS A 91 22.55 -20.95 16.88
N PRO A 92 23.86 -20.66 16.97
CA PRO A 92 24.90 -21.69 16.91
C PRO A 92 24.96 -22.59 18.16
N ARG A 93 24.29 -22.20 19.25
CA ARG A 93 24.12 -23.00 20.47
C ARG A 93 22.67 -22.86 20.91
N ALA A 94 22.03 -23.97 21.26
CA ALA A 94 20.70 -23.96 21.86
C ALA A 94 20.77 -23.18 23.17
N THR A 95 20.10 -22.03 23.22
CA THR A 95 20.02 -21.22 24.42
C THR A 95 19.13 -21.92 25.44
N THR A 96 19.63 -22.17 26.64
CA THR A 96 18.91 -22.88 27.69
C THR A 96 17.93 -21.93 28.39
N GLN A 97 16.64 -22.15 28.11
CA GLN A 97 15.45 -21.48 28.66
C GLN A 97 15.23 -20.02 28.25
N CYS A 98 14.14 -19.81 27.51
CA CYS A 98 13.47 -18.53 27.41
C CYS A 98 12.86 -18.19 28.77
N LEU A 99 13.40 -17.16 29.43
CA LEU A 99 12.80 -16.56 30.62
C LEU A 99 12.08 -15.30 30.14
N GLU A 100 10.78 -15.41 29.86
CA GLU A 100 9.96 -14.24 29.60
C GLU A 100 9.76 -13.49 30.92
N PRO A 101 10.10 -12.18 30.99
CA PRO A 101 9.79 -11.38 32.16
C PRO A 101 8.27 -11.29 32.31
N ASP A 102 7.77 -11.52 33.53
CA ASP A 102 6.36 -11.26 33.81
C ASP A 102 6.13 -9.76 33.90
N TYR A 103 5.53 -9.21 32.85
CA TYR A 103 5.20 -7.80 32.74
C TYR A 103 3.84 -7.47 33.37
N CYS A 104 2.94 -8.44 33.50
CA CYS A 104 1.53 -8.17 33.76
C CYS A 104 1.20 -7.94 35.24
N GLY A 105 2.08 -8.36 36.16
CA GLY A 105 1.95 -8.08 37.59
C GLY A 105 0.67 -8.67 38.20
N GLU A 106 -0.29 -7.82 38.56
CA GLU A 106 -1.59 -8.25 39.08
C GLU A 106 -2.62 -8.61 37.99
N SER A 107 -2.29 -8.33 36.72
CA SER A 107 -3.12 -8.69 35.56
C SER A 107 -2.90 -10.14 35.15
N PHE A 108 -3.85 -10.73 34.42
CA PHE A 108 -3.68 -12.07 33.86
C PHE A 108 -2.85 -12.01 32.58
N THR A 109 -1.93 -12.96 32.42
CA THR A 109 -1.03 -13.08 31.27
C THR A 109 -1.50 -14.20 30.36
N CYS A 110 -1.73 -13.90 29.09
CA CYS A 110 -2.02 -14.92 28.08
C CYS A 110 -0.80 -15.83 27.88
N ASN A 111 -1.00 -17.15 27.84
CA ASN A 111 0.09 -18.13 27.95
C ASN A 111 1.11 -18.07 26.81
N GLN A 112 0.67 -17.93 25.55
CA GLN A 112 1.56 -17.96 24.39
C GLN A 112 2.11 -16.59 24.00
N THR A 113 1.37 -15.51 24.29
CA THR A 113 1.64 -14.19 23.71
C THR A 113 2.09 -13.17 24.73
N GLY A 114 1.96 -13.45 26.03
CA GLY A 114 2.37 -12.56 27.10
C GLY A 114 1.53 -11.29 27.20
N ARG A 115 0.37 -11.23 26.52
CA ARG A 115 -0.58 -10.11 26.60
C ARG A 115 -1.19 -10.04 28.00
N CYS A 116 -1.26 -8.82 28.53
CA CYS A 116 -1.90 -8.58 29.82
C CYS A 116 -3.38 -8.22 29.65
N ILE A 117 -4.25 -8.95 30.32
CA ILE A 117 -5.70 -8.67 30.39
C ILE A 117 -6.15 -8.50 31.85
N SER A 118 -7.24 -7.76 32.05
CA SER A 118 -7.81 -7.57 33.39
C SER A 118 -8.26 -8.91 33.99
N PRO A 119 -8.01 -9.20 35.28
CA PRO A 119 -8.46 -10.43 35.92
C PRO A 119 -9.98 -10.63 35.86
N SER A 120 -10.75 -9.56 35.71
CA SER A 120 -12.20 -9.59 35.53
C SER A 120 -12.66 -10.21 34.20
N LEU A 121 -11.74 -10.37 33.24
CA LEU A 121 -12.01 -10.91 31.92
C LEU A 121 -11.80 -12.42 31.86
N ARG A 122 -11.27 -13.04 32.91
CA ARG A 122 -11.05 -14.47 32.96
C ARG A 122 -12.37 -15.22 33.17
N CYS A 123 -12.58 -16.33 32.46
CA CYS A 123 -13.78 -17.16 32.55
C CYS A 123 -15.09 -16.40 32.27
N ASN A 124 -15.06 -15.42 31.38
CA ASN A 124 -16.20 -14.56 31.03
C ASN A 124 -16.99 -15.08 29.81
N GLY A 125 -16.51 -16.15 29.15
CA GLY A 125 -17.09 -16.74 27.94
C GLY A 125 -16.74 -15.99 26.65
N GLU A 126 -15.78 -15.08 26.68
CA GLU A 126 -15.25 -14.34 25.53
C GLU A 126 -13.76 -14.63 25.36
N MET A 127 -13.28 -14.62 24.12
CA MET A 127 -11.87 -14.83 23.83
C MET A 127 -11.13 -13.49 23.90
N ASP A 128 -10.51 -13.17 25.04
CA ASP A 128 -9.69 -11.98 25.23
C ASP A 128 -8.19 -12.27 24.96
N CYS A 129 -7.76 -13.52 25.10
CA CYS A 129 -6.48 -14.04 24.61
C CYS A 129 -6.68 -14.88 23.33
N ALA A 130 -5.84 -14.72 22.31
CA ALA A 130 -5.98 -15.47 21.05
C ALA A 130 -5.74 -16.99 21.21
N ASP A 131 -5.01 -17.39 22.26
CA ASP A 131 -4.79 -18.79 22.64
C ASP A 131 -5.88 -19.38 23.54
N PHE A 132 -6.93 -18.61 23.86
CA PHE A 132 -8.05 -19.00 24.72
C PHE A 132 -7.64 -19.34 26.18
N SER A 133 -6.43 -18.98 26.60
CA SER A 133 -5.90 -19.30 27.94
C SER A 133 -6.65 -18.64 29.10
N ASP A 134 -7.37 -17.55 28.82
CA ASP A 134 -8.25 -16.84 29.73
C ASP A 134 -9.53 -17.61 30.08
N GLU A 135 -9.92 -18.55 29.23
CA GLU A 135 -11.13 -19.39 29.39
C GLU A 135 -10.79 -20.85 29.75
N GLU A 136 -9.51 -21.15 30.00
CA GLU A 136 -9.05 -22.46 30.47
C GLU A 136 -9.05 -22.58 32.00
N GLY A 137 -9.41 -23.76 32.50
CA GLY A 137 -9.38 -24.08 33.93
C GLY A 137 -10.48 -23.40 34.74
N CYS A 138 -11.60 -23.04 34.09
CA CYS A 138 -12.76 -22.42 34.72
C CYS A 138 -13.72 -23.48 35.28
N ASP A 139 -13.97 -23.47 36.59
CA ASP A 139 -14.96 -24.36 37.23
C ASP A 139 -16.40 -24.00 36.80
N ASP A 140 -16.69 -22.69 36.70
CA ASP A 140 -17.94 -22.13 36.18
C ASP A 140 -17.61 -21.00 35.20
N ILE A 141 -18.04 -21.12 33.95
CA ILE A 141 -17.94 -20.03 32.97
C ILE A 141 -19.08 -19.06 33.24
N ASN A 142 -18.76 -17.83 33.63
CA ASN A 142 -19.75 -16.79 33.87
C ASN A 142 -20.18 -16.19 32.54
N ASN A 143 -20.88 -16.99 31.73
CA ASN A 143 -21.43 -16.59 30.46
C ASN A 143 -22.29 -15.35 30.68
N ARG A 144 -21.77 -14.21 30.23
CA ARG A 144 -22.49 -12.96 30.33
C ARG A 144 -23.76 -13.12 29.49
N LYS A 145 -24.92 -13.10 30.16
CA LYS A 145 -26.24 -13.13 29.48
C LYS A 145 -26.53 -11.79 28.80
N ASP A 146 -25.55 -11.23 28.13
CA ASP A 146 -25.71 -10.02 27.34
C ASP A 146 -26.08 -10.38 25.89
N LYS A 147 -26.58 -9.39 25.17
CA LYS A 147 -26.97 -9.55 23.77
C LYS A 147 -25.78 -9.49 22.83
N CYS A 148 -24.55 -9.31 23.32
CA CYS A 148 -23.39 -8.95 22.49
C CYS A 148 -22.63 -10.16 21.99
N SER A 149 -22.59 -11.26 22.74
CA SER A 149 -21.90 -12.50 22.35
C SER A 149 -22.38 -13.07 21.01
N THR A 150 -23.63 -12.82 20.61
CA THR A 150 -24.18 -13.28 19.32
C THR A 150 -24.06 -12.24 18.18
N LEU A 151 -23.61 -11.01 18.46
CA LEU A 151 -23.55 -9.96 17.45
C LEU A 151 -22.25 -10.05 16.65
N MET A 152 -22.37 -9.92 15.33
CA MET A 152 -21.21 -9.80 14.45
C MET A 152 -20.44 -8.49 14.74
N PRO A 153 -19.10 -8.49 14.61
CA PRO A 153 -18.30 -7.27 14.72
C PRO A 153 -18.66 -6.26 13.61
N ILE A 154 -18.34 -4.99 13.84
CA ILE A 154 -18.51 -3.95 12.82
C ILE A 154 -17.82 -4.35 11.49
N PRO A 155 -18.48 -4.15 10.33
CA PRO A 155 -17.90 -4.45 9.04
C PRO A 155 -16.59 -3.70 8.80
N GLY A 156 -15.56 -4.42 8.36
CA GLY A 156 -14.24 -3.83 8.07
C GLY A 156 -13.40 -3.49 9.29
N ALA A 157 -13.73 -3.99 10.49
CA ALA A 157 -12.89 -3.83 11.69
C ALA A 157 -11.42 -4.20 11.40
N GLU A 158 -11.19 -5.34 10.78
CA GLU A 158 -9.85 -5.82 10.41
C GLU A 158 -9.10 -4.85 9.49
N ARG A 159 -9.81 -4.11 8.60
CA ARG A 159 -9.19 -3.15 7.67
C ARG A 159 -8.71 -1.89 8.36
N GLY A 160 -9.42 -1.45 9.42
CA GLY A 160 -9.05 -0.26 10.16
C GLY A 160 -7.91 -0.50 11.16
N THR A 161 -7.66 -1.75 11.53
CA THR A 161 -6.63 -2.12 12.51
C THR A 161 -5.27 -2.51 11.90
N GLN A 162 -5.14 -2.44 10.57
CA GLN A 162 -3.89 -2.71 9.85
C GLN A 162 -2.85 -1.61 10.05
N GLY A 163 -1.59 -2.01 10.03
CA GLY A 163 -0.47 -1.08 9.88
C GLY A 163 -0.43 -0.46 8.49
N TYR A 164 0.19 0.71 8.37
CA TYR A 164 0.31 1.45 7.12
C TYR A 164 1.77 1.85 6.86
N ASN A 165 2.27 1.58 5.66
CA ASN A 165 3.61 2.00 5.25
C ASN A 165 3.55 3.18 4.27
N ILE A 166 3.95 4.36 4.74
CA ILE A 166 3.90 5.60 3.94
C ILE A 166 4.84 5.62 2.74
N LEU A 167 5.88 4.77 2.68
CA LEU A 167 6.78 4.73 1.53
C LEU A 167 6.20 3.92 0.37
N THR A 168 5.41 2.91 0.69
CA THR A 168 4.85 1.97 -0.29
C THR A 168 3.38 2.26 -0.57
N GLU A 169 2.74 3.07 0.28
CA GLU A 169 1.30 3.36 0.27
C GLU A 169 0.44 2.09 0.45
N ASP A 170 0.98 1.06 1.10
CA ASP A 170 0.30 -0.22 1.32
C ASP A 170 -0.05 -0.42 2.80
N PHE A 171 -1.19 -1.07 3.02
CA PHE A 171 -1.54 -1.66 4.31
C PHE A 171 -0.82 -3.00 4.49
N VAL A 172 -0.38 -3.24 5.70
CA VAL A 172 0.40 -4.43 6.08
C VAL A 172 -0.28 -5.16 7.24
N ASP A 173 0.48 -5.89 8.06
CA ASP A 173 -0.08 -6.74 9.10
C ASP A 173 -0.85 -5.94 10.16
N PRO A 174 -1.84 -6.55 10.85
CA PRO A 174 -2.60 -5.92 11.93
C PRO A 174 -1.71 -5.42 13.07
N VAL A 175 -1.96 -4.19 13.51
CA VAL A 175 -1.24 -3.55 14.63
C VAL A 175 -2.14 -3.37 15.86
N LEU A 176 -3.44 -3.26 15.63
CA LEU A 176 -4.48 -3.25 16.67
C LEU A 176 -5.29 -4.54 16.61
N ASP A 177 -5.81 -4.97 17.74
CA ASP A 177 -6.68 -6.14 17.78
C ASP A 177 -8.11 -5.77 17.29
N PRO A 178 -8.61 -6.38 16.20
CA PRO A 178 -9.96 -6.15 15.71
C PRO A 178 -11.05 -6.95 16.44
N GLN A 179 -10.67 -7.97 17.21
CA GLN A 179 -11.57 -8.91 17.88
C GLN A 179 -11.60 -8.74 19.41
N TYR A 180 -10.68 -7.99 19.99
CA TYR A 180 -10.70 -7.66 21.41
C TYR A 180 -11.86 -6.72 21.77
N PHE A 181 -12.73 -7.15 22.69
CA PHE A 181 -13.84 -6.37 23.22
C PHE A 181 -13.60 -5.87 24.66
N GLY A 182 -12.70 -6.52 25.42
CA GLY A 182 -12.32 -6.10 26.77
C GLY A 182 -13.51 -6.05 27.73
N GLY A 183 -14.43 -7.02 27.61
CA GLY A 183 -15.66 -7.07 28.39
C GLY A 183 -16.61 -5.89 28.16
N MET A 184 -16.48 -5.13 27.07
CA MET A 184 -17.44 -4.09 26.68
C MET A 184 -18.49 -4.66 25.72
N CYS A 185 -19.76 -4.35 26.01
CA CYS A 185 -20.89 -4.68 25.16
C CYS A 185 -21.45 -3.38 24.56
N GLU A 186 -20.71 -2.81 23.61
CA GLU A 186 -21.14 -1.65 22.82
C GLU A 186 -21.55 -2.12 21.43
N TYR A 187 -22.66 -1.58 20.93
CA TYR A 187 -23.18 -1.95 19.62
C TYR A 187 -23.56 -0.73 18.78
N VAL A 188 -23.43 -0.88 17.47
CA VAL A 188 -23.77 0.12 16.46
C VAL A 188 -25.02 -0.32 15.74
N TYR A 189 -26.04 0.53 15.78
CA TYR A 189 -27.29 0.29 15.09
C TYR A 189 -27.11 0.46 13.57
N ASN A 190 -27.55 -0.54 12.81
CA ASN A 190 -27.67 -0.49 11.38
C ASN A 190 -29.09 -0.02 11.01
N GLY A 191 -29.24 1.02 10.18
CA GLY A 191 -30.57 1.52 9.79
C GLY A 191 -31.33 0.66 8.78
N GLU A 192 -30.67 -0.25 8.06
CA GLU A 192 -31.25 -0.93 6.89
C GLU A 192 -31.73 -2.36 7.14
N TRP A 193 -31.60 -2.88 8.36
CA TRP A 193 -32.03 -4.23 8.75
C TRP A 193 -33.51 -4.54 8.47
N ARG A 194 -34.34 -3.50 8.35
CA ARG A 194 -35.77 -3.59 8.01
C ARG A 194 -36.04 -3.83 6.52
N LYS A 195 -35.01 -4.00 5.68
CA LYS A 195 -35.22 -4.44 4.30
C LYS A 195 -35.56 -5.93 4.30
N PHE A 196 -36.59 -6.32 3.55
CA PHE A 196 -36.92 -7.72 3.35
C PHE A 196 -35.81 -8.41 2.56
N VAL A 197 -35.29 -9.50 3.11
CA VAL A 197 -34.34 -10.39 2.44
C VAL A 197 -35.07 -11.69 2.14
N TYR A 198 -35.04 -12.07 0.86
CA TYR A 198 -35.49 -13.38 0.43
C TYR A 198 -34.27 -14.27 0.26
N ASP A 199 -34.09 -15.22 1.17
CA ASP A 199 -33.11 -16.27 1.00
C ASP A 199 -33.72 -17.35 0.10
N ALA A 200 -33.21 -17.45 -1.14
CA ALA A 200 -33.67 -18.42 -2.11
C ALA A 200 -33.26 -19.86 -1.77
N LEU A 201 -32.17 -20.05 -1.01
CA LEU A 201 -31.71 -21.38 -0.58
C LEU A 201 -32.63 -21.93 0.50
N CYS A 202 -33.05 -21.06 1.43
CA CYS A 202 -33.95 -21.43 2.54
C CYS A 202 -35.43 -21.17 2.24
N VAL A 203 -35.76 -20.61 1.06
CA VAL A 203 -37.11 -20.18 0.66
C VAL A 203 -37.78 -19.34 1.77
N ASN A 204 -37.00 -18.46 2.39
CA ASN A 204 -37.39 -17.73 3.59
C ASN A 204 -37.35 -16.22 3.35
N LEU A 205 -38.50 -15.55 3.48
CA LEU A 205 -38.63 -14.10 3.44
C LEU A 205 -38.68 -13.55 4.87
N HIS A 206 -37.63 -12.85 5.28
CA HIS A 206 -37.52 -12.32 6.64
C HIS A 206 -36.87 -10.93 6.66
N TYR A 207 -36.99 -10.24 7.79
CA TYR A 207 -36.14 -9.08 8.08
C TYR A 207 -34.79 -9.56 8.57
N ASN A 208 -33.74 -8.80 8.30
CA ASN A 208 -32.40 -9.20 8.71
C ASN A 208 -32.13 -8.77 10.16
N GLU A 209 -32.82 -9.41 11.12
CA GLU A 209 -32.72 -9.05 12.55
C GLU A 209 -31.29 -9.20 13.09
N ASP A 210 -30.53 -10.15 12.54
CA ASP A 210 -29.14 -10.40 12.92
C ASP A 210 -28.20 -9.25 12.55
N GLU A 211 -28.51 -8.50 11.49
CA GLU A 211 -27.73 -7.33 11.05
C GLU A 211 -28.22 -6.01 11.66
N LYS A 212 -29.19 -6.07 12.60
CA LYS A 212 -29.74 -4.87 13.24
C LYS A 212 -28.69 -4.10 14.04
N ASN A 213 -27.80 -4.82 14.71
CA ASN A 213 -26.75 -4.25 15.52
C ASN A 213 -25.44 -4.98 15.24
N TYR A 214 -24.34 -4.22 15.16
CA TYR A 214 -23.00 -4.76 15.09
C TYR A 214 -22.26 -4.49 16.39
N ARG A 215 -21.51 -5.46 16.90
CA ARG A 215 -20.66 -5.29 18.07
C ARG A 215 -19.45 -4.43 17.72
N LYS A 216 -19.17 -3.42 18.53
CA LYS A 216 -18.03 -2.53 18.32
C LYS A 216 -16.82 -3.01 19.14
N PRO A 217 -15.68 -3.33 18.50
CA PRO A 217 -14.46 -3.71 19.22
C PRO A 217 -13.93 -2.58 20.11
N TYR A 218 -13.18 -2.93 21.14
CA TYR A 218 -12.70 -2.03 22.19
C TYR A 218 -11.91 -0.82 21.65
N ASN A 219 -11.07 -1.09 20.64
CA ASN A 219 -10.16 -0.12 20.02
C ASN A 219 -10.89 0.99 19.25
N TYR A 220 -12.13 0.75 18.82
CA TYR A 220 -12.94 1.74 18.14
C TYR A 220 -13.63 2.64 19.17
N HIS A 221 -13.33 3.93 19.15
CA HIS A 221 -14.04 4.92 19.97
C HIS A 221 -15.44 5.17 19.42
N SER A 222 -15.56 5.36 18.10
CA SER A 222 -16.86 5.53 17.44
C SER A 222 -16.86 4.88 16.07
N TYR A 223 -18.04 4.40 15.66
CA TYR A 223 -18.30 3.89 14.33
C TYR A 223 -19.75 4.23 13.97
N ARG A 224 -19.95 4.94 12.87
CA ARG A 224 -21.28 5.40 12.42
C ARG A 224 -21.50 5.04 10.95
N PHE A 225 -22.60 4.38 10.65
CA PHE A 225 -23.03 4.20 9.27
C PHE A 225 -23.51 5.52 8.68
N VAL A 226 -23.18 5.77 7.42
CA VAL A 226 -23.74 6.89 6.65
C VAL A 226 -25.12 6.46 6.14
N ALA A 227 -26.14 7.33 6.33
CA ALA A 227 -27.52 7.01 5.98
C ALA A 227 -27.73 6.86 4.45
N GLU A 228 -27.02 7.65 3.66
CA GLU A 228 -27.01 7.57 2.19
C GLU A 228 -25.57 7.50 1.72
N ALA A 229 -25.23 6.44 0.99
CA ALA A 229 -23.89 6.26 0.47
C ALA A 229 -23.59 7.39 -0.53
N ARG A 230 -22.68 8.30 -0.16
CA ARG A 230 -22.25 9.37 -1.06
C ARG A 230 -21.29 8.76 -2.06
N SER A 231 -21.73 8.70 -3.31
CA SER A 231 -20.91 8.34 -4.45
C SER A 231 -20.31 9.62 -5.01
N GLU A 232 -19.01 9.81 -4.84
CA GLU A 232 -18.25 10.81 -5.59
C GLU A 232 -17.55 10.08 -6.73
N GLY A 233 -17.56 10.63 -7.93
CA GLY A 233 -16.85 10.03 -9.04
C GLY A 233 -16.63 11.03 -10.15
N SER A 234 -15.45 10.96 -10.76
CA SER A 234 -15.10 11.78 -11.90
C SER A 234 -14.26 10.99 -12.88
N TYR A 235 -14.04 11.58 -14.04
CA TYR A 235 -13.06 11.11 -14.99
C TYR A 235 -12.07 12.24 -15.26
N GLU A 236 -10.81 11.89 -15.42
CA GLU A 236 -9.73 12.81 -15.71
C GLU A 236 -8.83 12.24 -16.80
N PHE A 237 -8.36 13.10 -17.70
CA PHE A 237 -7.39 12.73 -18.71
C PHE A 237 -6.02 13.29 -18.37
N TYR A 238 -5.01 12.44 -18.45
CA TYR A 238 -3.61 12.79 -18.31
C TYR A 238 -2.86 12.52 -19.60
N LYS A 239 -2.02 13.48 -19.97
CA LYS A 239 -1.19 13.41 -21.18
C LYS A 239 -0.06 12.40 -21.04
N ASP A 240 0.33 12.03 -19.83
CA ASP A 240 1.39 11.09 -19.55
C ASP A 240 1.20 10.42 -18.19
N MET A 241 2.00 9.38 -17.97
CA MET A 241 2.04 8.63 -16.71
C MET A 241 2.41 9.52 -15.53
N ALA A 242 3.36 10.45 -15.73
CA ALA A 242 3.83 11.33 -14.67
C ALA A 242 2.69 12.22 -14.12
N GLY A 243 1.79 12.70 -14.99
CA GLY A 243 0.59 13.44 -14.63
C GLY A 243 -0.41 12.59 -13.84
N LEU A 244 -0.69 11.37 -14.31
CA LEU A 244 -1.57 10.41 -13.62
C LEU A 244 -1.06 10.10 -12.20
N LEU A 245 0.23 9.77 -12.09
CA LEU A 245 0.87 9.46 -10.81
C LEU A 245 0.83 10.68 -9.89
N LYS A 246 1.20 11.88 -10.38
CA LYS A 246 1.14 13.10 -9.58
C LYS A 246 -0.26 13.37 -9.00
N ALA A 247 -1.32 13.15 -9.77
CA ALA A 247 -2.69 13.33 -9.30
C ALA A 247 -3.10 12.30 -8.24
N ARG A 248 -2.71 11.02 -8.42
CA ARG A 248 -2.94 9.99 -7.42
C ARG A 248 -2.17 10.27 -6.11
N LYS A 249 -0.93 10.76 -6.21
CA LYS A 249 -0.12 11.18 -5.07
C LYS A 249 -0.78 12.30 -4.27
N THR A 250 -1.32 13.33 -4.93
CA THR A 250 -2.00 14.42 -4.22
C THR A 250 -3.20 13.92 -3.42
N GLN A 251 -3.91 12.92 -3.93
CA GLN A 251 -5.03 12.30 -3.25
C GLN A 251 -4.59 11.45 -2.03
N SER A 252 -3.50 10.70 -2.15
CA SER A 252 -2.89 9.93 -1.05
C SER A 252 -2.41 10.84 0.09
N SER A 253 -1.76 11.97 -0.23
CA SER A 253 -1.26 12.91 0.78
C SER A 253 -2.34 13.54 1.66
N TYR A 254 -3.58 13.65 1.17
CA TYR A 254 -4.73 14.10 1.96
C TYR A 254 -5.07 13.09 3.06
N ASN A 255 -4.94 11.79 2.79
CA ASN A 255 -5.18 10.70 3.74
C ASN A 255 -4.07 10.55 4.80
N ALA A 256 -2.94 11.25 4.67
CA ALA A 256 -1.86 11.15 5.65
C ALA A 256 -1.89 12.27 6.71
N GLY A 257 -2.77 13.28 6.58
CA GLY A 257 -2.87 14.44 7.49
C GLY A 257 -1.60 15.30 7.57
N VAL A 258 -0.56 14.95 6.81
CA VAL A 258 0.77 15.56 6.81
C VAL A 258 1.20 15.68 5.36
N THR A 259 1.85 16.79 4.98
CA THR A 259 2.57 16.92 3.71
C THR A 259 3.83 16.03 3.71
N VAL A 260 3.65 14.74 3.92
CA VAL A 260 4.68 13.76 3.64
C VAL A 260 4.86 13.78 2.13
N GLY A 261 6.06 14.11 1.66
CA GLY A 261 6.39 13.82 0.28
C GLY A 261 6.26 12.32 0.12
N VAL A 262 5.14 11.81 -0.38
CA VAL A 262 5.03 10.36 -0.56
C VAL A 262 5.85 9.99 -1.79
N TYR A 263 6.73 9.00 -1.64
CA TYR A 263 7.71 8.61 -2.63
C TYR A 263 7.23 7.34 -3.30
N TYR A 264 7.38 7.24 -4.61
CA TYR A 264 7.14 5.97 -5.30
C TYR A 264 8.26 5.02 -4.91
N VAL A 265 7.97 4.16 -3.94
CA VAL A 265 8.84 3.04 -3.60
C VAL A 265 8.12 1.74 -3.93
N GLU A 266 8.58 1.02 -4.95
CA GLU A 266 8.15 -0.36 -5.25
C GLU A 266 8.86 -1.32 -4.26
N ALA A 267 8.83 -1.01 -2.97
CA ALA A 267 9.42 -1.83 -1.91
C ALA A 267 8.46 -1.98 -0.73
N GLY A 268 7.25 -2.45 -1.04
CA GLY A 268 6.44 -3.24 -0.11
C GLY A 268 6.64 -4.72 -0.42
N LEU A 269 6.24 -5.59 0.51
CA LEU A 269 6.08 -7.02 0.25
C LEU A 269 5.46 -7.23 -1.14
N SER A 270 6.18 -7.94 -2.02
CA SER A 270 5.64 -8.37 -3.32
C SER A 270 4.33 -9.15 -3.06
N GLY A 271 3.17 -8.54 -3.34
CA GLY A 271 1.89 -9.23 -3.15
C GLY A 271 0.61 -8.39 -3.05
N SER A 272 0.66 -7.07 -2.83
CA SER A 272 -0.59 -6.27 -2.84
C SER A 272 -1.09 -6.08 -4.28
N HIS A 273 -2.41 -6.25 -4.50
CA HIS A 273 -3.03 -6.07 -5.82
C HIS A 273 -2.85 -4.63 -6.36
N GLU A 274 -2.76 -3.65 -5.46
CA GLU A 274 -2.52 -2.25 -5.82
C GLU A 274 -1.09 -2.01 -6.32
N SER A 275 -0.10 -2.61 -5.64
CA SER A 275 1.29 -2.63 -6.07
C SER A 275 1.44 -3.38 -7.40
N GLU A 276 0.74 -4.51 -7.60
CA GLU A 276 0.73 -5.23 -8.87
C GLU A 276 0.15 -4.38 -10.02
N VAL A 277 -0.94 -3.67 -9.79
CA VAL A 277 -1.52 -2.76 -10.79
C VAL A 277 -0.55 -1.62 -11.11
N LEU A 278 0.07 -1.01 -10.10
CA LEU A 278 1.07 0.05 -10.28
C LEU A 278 2.28 -0.43 -11.10
N THR A 279 2.84 -1.59 -10.76
CA THR A 279 3.97 -2.18 -11.49
C THR A 279 3.61 -2.48 -12.94
N ASN A 280 2.43 -3.04 -13.18
CA ASN A 280 1.95 -3.30 -14.53
C ASN A 280 1.76 -2.02 -15.34
N ILE A 281 1.15 -0.99 -14.75
CA ILE A 281 0.98 0.33 -15.36
C ILE A 281 2.35 0.94 -15.72
N THR A 282 3.36 0.80 -14.86
CA THR A 282 4.72 1.34 -15.11
C THR A 282 5.44 0.70 -16.30
N LYS A 283 4.92 -0.39 -16.89
CA LYS A 283 5.42 -0.94 -18.17
C LYS A 283 5.30 0.07 -19.33
N HIS A 284 4.38 1.02 -19.22
CA HIS A 284 4.19 2.10 -20.18
C HIS A 284 5.01 3.36 -19.87
N LYS A 285 5.99 3.28 -18.94
CA LYS A 285 6.91 4.39 -18.67
C LYS A 285 7.66 4.74 -19.97
N SER A 286 7.58 6.01 -20.38
CA SER A 286 8.24 6.53 -21.59
C SER A 286 7.58 6.17 -22.94
N GLN A 287 6.33 5.69 -22.95
CA GLN A 287 5.54 5.60 -24.19
C GLN A 287 4.68 6.87 -24.36
N ASP A 288 4.48 7.36 -25.60
CA ASP A 288 3.61 8.52 -25.86
C ASP A 288 2.12 8.14 -25.87
N LEU A 289 1.65 7.62 -24.73
CA LEU A 289 0.28 7.22 -24.49
C LEU A 289 -0.44 8.23 -23.61
N GLY A 290 -1.76 8.30 -23.75
CA GLY A 290 -2.64 9.03 -22.86
C GLY A 290 -3.22 8.11 -21.79
N PHE A 291 -3.67 8.68 -20.68
CA PHE A 291 -4.27 7.94 -19.58
C PHE A 291 -5.59 8.57 -19.20
N ILE A 292 -6.67 7.79 -19.25
CA ILE A 292 -7.97 8.20 -18.74
C ILE A 292 -8.16 7.50 -17.40
N ARG A 293 -8.28 8.28 -16.33
CA ARG A 293 -8.56 7.80 -14.98
C ARG A 293 -10.04 8.02 -14.70
N ILE A 294 -10.77 6.94 -14.44
CA ILE A 294 -12.14 7.00 -13.96
C ILE A 294 -12.12 6.49 -12.55
N TRP A 295 -12.63 7.29 -11.62
CA TRP A 295 -12.64 6.89 -10.23
C TRP A 295 -14.01 7.15 -9.62
N SER A 296 -14.35 6.34 -8.62
CA SER A 296 -15.48 6.60 -7.76
C SER A 296 -15.21 6.11 -6.35
N LYS A 297 -15.61 6.90 -5.36
CA LYS A 297 -15.60 6.54 -3.95
C LYS A 297 -17.03 6.50 -3.43
N VAL A 298 -17.34 5.46 -2.67
CA VAL A 298 -18.63 5.29 -2.01
C VAL A 298 -18.38 5.18 -0.51
N GLN A 299 -18.83 6.16 0.25
CA GLN A 299 -18.67 6.18 1.71
C GLN A 299 -19.81 5.40 2.38
N THR A 300 -19.50 4.44 3.26
CA THR A 300 -20.49 3.61 3.97
C THR A 300 -20.50 3.83 5.48
N ALA A 301 -19.34 4.12 6.08
CA ALA A 301 -19.25 4.43 7.50
C ALA A 301 -18.07 5.34 7.83
N LEU A 302 -18.15 6.02 8.97
CA LEU A 302 -17.09 6.86 9.52
C LEU A 302 -16.70 6.32 10.89
N PHE A 303 -15.41 6.25 11.18
CA PHE A 303 -14.91 5.72 12.44
C PHE A 303 -13.78 6.55 13.01
N LYS A 304 -13.58 6.39 14.32
CA LYS A 304 -12.47 6.98 15.06
C LYS A 304 -11.94 5.96 16.06
N MET A 305 -10.62 5.80 16.10
CA MET A 305 -9.94 4.96 17.08
C MET A 305 -9.90 5.64 18.44
N ARG A 306 -9.75 4.83 19.50
CA ARG A 306 -9.51 5.31 20.85
C ARG A 306 -8.15 6.01 20.93
N SER A 307 -8.05 7.02 21.78
CA SER A 307 -6.84 7.84 21.93
C SER A 307 -5.83 7.31 22.95
N ASN A 308 -6.22 6.38 23.82
CA ASN A 308 -5.39 5.82 24.87
C ASN A 308 -5.79 4.37 25.22
N LYS A 309 -4.87 3.66 25.88
CA LYS A 309 -5.03 2.25 26.28
C LYS A 309 -5.43 1.35 25.11
N LEU A 310 -4.93 1.64 23.91
CA LEU A 310 -5.20 0.81 22.74
C LEU A 310 -4.67 -0.61 22.96
N MET A 311 -5.46 -1.62 22.62
CA MET A 311 -5.05 -3.02 22.69
C MET A 311 -4.37 -3.41 21.37
N LEU A 312 -3.07 -3.72 21.45
CA LEU A 312 -2.25 -4.13 20.31
C LEU A 312 -2.64 -5.53 19.85
N HIS A 313 -2.51 -5.81 18.56
CA HIS A 313 -2.60 -7.18 18.05
C HIS A 313 -1.52 -8.06 18.69
N GLU A 314 -1.80 -9.35 18.96
CA GLU A 314 -0.85 -10.24 19.66
C GLU A 314 0.46 -10.42 18.88
N ASP A 315 0.40 -10.67 17.57
CA ASP A 315 1.61 -10.77 16.73
C ASP A 315 2.48 -9.49 16.76
N PHE A 316 1.82 -8.32 16.78
CA PHE A 316 2.50 -7.03 16.88
C PHE A 316 3.16 -6.88 18.26
N TYR A 317 2.45 -7.25 19.32
CA TYR A 317 2.94 -7.21 20.69
C TYR A 317 4.14 -8.14 20.90
N MET A 318 4.05 -9.40 20.46
CA MET A 318 5.15 -10.37 20.55
C MET A 318 6.39 -9.86 19.79
N SER A 319 6.19 -9.44 18.53
CA SER A 319 7.28 -8.91 17.71
C SER A 319 7.90 -7.63 18.29
N LEU A 320 7.12 -6.82 19.02
CA LEU A 320 7.59 -5.62 19.70
C LEU A 320 8.43 -5.97 20.93
N MET A 321 8.03 -7.00 21.70
CA MET A 321 8.80 -7.47 22.86
C MET A 321 10.09 -8.19 22.46
N ASP A 322 10.09 -8.84 21.30
CA ASP A 322 11.27 -9.46 20.68
C ASP A 322 12.35 -8.47 20.23
N LEU A 323 12.04 -7.18 20.13
CA LEU A 323 13.02 -6.17 19.76
C LEU A 323 14.08 -6.00 20.87
N PRO A 324 15.36 -5.84 20.51
CA PRO A 324 16.42 -5.62 21.49
C PRO A 324 16.30 -4.23 22.14
N GLU A 325 16.68 -4.13 23.41
CA GLU A 325 16.77 -2.83 24.11
C GLU A 325 17.95 -1.99 23.62
N GLU A 326 19.03 -2.66 23.19
CA GLU A 326 20.10 -2.02 22.44
C GLU A 326 19.65 -1.77 21.00
N TYR A 327 19.94 -0.57 20.49
CA TYR A 327 19.50 -0.17 19.15
C TYR A 327 20.19 -0.99 18.05
N ASP A 328 19.42 -1.83 17.36
CA ASP A 328 19.84 -2.53 16.14
C ASP A 328 18.91 -2.18 14.98
N PHE A 329 19.40 -1.39 14.01
CA PHE A 329 18.56 -0.96 12.89
C PHE A 329 18.01 -2.15 12.06
N GLY A 330 18.72 -3.28 12.00
CA GLY A 330 18.27 -4.46 11.24
C GLY A 330 16.97 -5.06 11.78
N MET A 331 16.90 -5.25 13.10
CA MET A 331 15.72 -5.78 13.78
C MET A 331 14.55 -4.81 13.67
N TYR A 332 14.77 -3.53 13.97
CA TYR A 332 13.71 -2.53 13.93
C TYR A 332 13.23 -2.24 12.50
N SER A 333 14.11 -2.20 11.51
CA SER A 333 13.71 -2.03 10.10
C SER A 333 12.88 -3.20 9.59
N ARG A 334 13.18 -4.44 10.02
CA ARG A 334 12.36 -5.61 9.71
C ARG A 334 10.96 -5.51 10.34
N PHE A 335 10.88 -5.08 11.60
CA PHE A 335 9.62 -4.83 12.29
C PHE A 335 8.76 -3.80 11.53
N LEU A 336 9.36 -2.68 11.11
CA LEU A 336 8.68 -1.64 10.33
C LEU A 336 8.27 -2.11 8.92
N ASN A 337 9.02 -3.02 8.31
CA ASN A 337 8.64 -3.61 7.03
C ASN A 337 7.43 -4.55 7.16
N MET A 338 7.22 -5.17 8.32
CA MET A 338 6.12 -6.11 8.60
C MET A 338 4.85 -5.39 9.05
N PHE A 339 4.96 -4.44 9.98
CA PHE A 339 3.83 -3.73 10.58
C PHE A 339 3.66 -2.29 10.11
N GLY A 340 4.55 -1.81 9.25
CA GLY A 340 4.45 -0.49 8.66
C GLY A 340 5.07 0.58 9.56
N THR A 341 5.03 1.80 9.06
CA THR A 341 5.62 2.97 9.74
C THR A 341 4.60 3.78 10.51
N HIS A 342 3.32 3.60 10.20
CA HIS A 342 2.19 4.34 10.74
C HIS A 342 1.00 3.42 11.03
N TYR A 343 0.03 3.93 11.76
CA TYR A 343 -1.25 3.27 12.02
C TYR A 343 -2.41 4.25 11.82
N VAL A 344 -3.61 3.72 11.58
CA VAL A 344 -4.82 4.50 11.31
C VAL A 344 -5.48 4.99 12.60
N THR A 345 -5.87 6.26 12.64
CA THR A 345 -6.45 6.89 13.85
C THR A 345 -7.91 7.28 13.68
N GLU A 346 -8.30 7.67 12.48
CA GLU A 346 -9.68 7.89 12.09
C GLU A 346 -9.81 7.71 10.58
N GLY A 347 -11.03 7.53 10.10
CA GLY A 347 -11.25 7.38 8.66
C GLY A 347 -12.68 7.08 8.26
N THR A 348 -12.80 6.83 6.96
CA THR A 348 -14.03 6.51 6.26
C THR A 348 -13.89 5.12 5.66
N MET A 349 -14.81 4.24 6.05
CA MET A 349 -15.05 2.94 5.44
C MET A 349 -15.95 3.10 4.22
N GLY A 350 -15.72 2.26 3.20
CA GLY A 350 -16.46 2.36 1.97
C GLY A 350 -15.93 1.46 0.87
N GLY A 351 -16.02 1.94 -0.35
CA GLY A 351 -15.40 1.31 -1.51
C GLY A 351 -14.81 2.34 -2.44
N SER A 352 -13.74 1.97 -3.11
CA SER A 352 -13.17 2.78 -4.18
C SER A 352 -13.05 1.95 -5.45
N LEU A 353 -13.56 2.49 -6.54
CA LEU A 353 -13.41 1.98 -7.89
C LEU A 353 -12.47 2.91 -8.63
N GLU A 354 -11.44 2.37 -9.27
CA GLU A 354 -10.54 3.11 -10.14
C GLU A 354 -10.22 2.29 -11.38
N TYR A 355 -10.49 2.87 -12.55
CA TYR A 355 -10.09 2.36 -13.85
C TYR A 355 -9.07 3.30 -14.46
N ILE A 356 -7.96 2.73 -14.92
CA ILE A 356 -6.91 3.45 -15.64
C ILE A 356 -6.87 2.86 -17.05
N VAL A 357 -7.41 3.62 -18.00
CA VAL A 357 -7.47 3.25 -19.42
C VAL A 357 -6.29 3.89 -20.14
N VAL A 358 -5.44 3.05 -20.72
CA VAL A 358 -4.29 3.48 -21.52
C VAL A 358 -4.74 3.65 -22.96
N VAL A 359 -4.58 4.85 -23.50
CA VAL A 359 -5.09 5.21 -24.84
C VAL A 359 -3.98 5.65 -25.79
N ASN A 360 -4.10 5.26 -27.06
CA ASN A 360 -3.21 5.72 -28.12
C ASN A 360 -3.70 7.06 -28.67
N LYS A 361 -2.93 8.12 -28.40
CA LYS A 361 -3.26 9.50 -28.82
C LYS A 361 -3.44 9.64 -30.33
N THR A 362 -2.63 8.94 -31.13
CA THR A 362 -2.67 9.03 -32.59
C THR A 362 -3.93 8.37 -33.15
N ALA A 363 -4.29 7.19 -32.65
CA ALA A 363 -5.50 6.47 -33.05
C ALA A 363 -6.78 7.24 -32.64
N MET A 364 -6.76 7.89 -31.46
CA MET A 364 -7.85 8.77 -31.03
C MET A 364 -8.02 9.98 -31.95
N ALA A 365 -6.91 10.64 -32.33
CA ALA A 365 -6.92 11.77 -33.25
C ALA A 365 -7.42 11.36 -34.65
N GLN A 366 -6.98 10.22 -35.18
CA GLN A 366 -7.44 9.67 -36.47
C GLN A 366 -8.95 9.38 -36.46
N SER A 367 -9.47 8.99 -35.31
CA SER A 367 -10.89 8.64 -35.15
C SER A 367 -11.77 9.84 -34.78
N ASN A 368 -11.17 11.03 -34.65
CA ASN A 368 -11.82 12.27 -34.23
C ASN A 368 -12.55 12.13 -32.88
N VAL A 369 -11.90 11.47 -31.91
CA VAL A 369 -12.42 11.28 -30.55
C VAL A 369 -11.54 12.06 -29.58
N GLU A 370 -12.15 12.95 -28.81
CA GLU A 370 -11.47 13.67 -27.72
C GLU A 370 -11.38 12.79 -26.47
N ALA A 371 -10.32 13.00 -25.68
CA ALA A 371 -10.12 12.22 -24.45
C ALA A 371 -11.21 12.46 -23.38
N GLU A 372 -11.75 13.67 -23.31
CA GLU A 372 -12.86 14.00 -22.42
C GLU A 372 -14.14 13.25 -22.81
N GLN A 373 -14.44 13.18 -24.12
CA GLN A 373 -15.55 12.42 -24.65
C GLN A 373 -15.38 10.91 -24.40
N ALA A 374 -14.17 10.38 -24.59
CA ALA A 374 -13.87 8.99 -24.28
C ALA A 374 -14.06 8.70 -22.79
N GLY A 375 -13.53 9.54 -21.90
CA GLY A 375 -13.72 9.40 -20.45
C GLY A 375 -15.18 9.44 -20.03
N TYR A 376 -15.97 10.35 -20.61
CA TYR A 376 -17.41 10.44 -20.38
C TYR A 376 -18.17 9.19 -20.85
N CYS A 377 -17.90 8.70 -22.07
CA CYS A 377 -18.56 7.49 -22.59
C CYS A 377 -18.23 6.26 -21.74
N ILE A 378 -16.96 6.10 -21.37
CA ILE A 378 -16.46 5.00 -20.57
C ILE A 378 -17.06 5.07 -19.15
N GLY A 379 -17.05 6.23 -18.50
CA GLY A 379 -17.67 6.44 -17.18
C GLY A 379 -19.19 6.22 -17.19
N GLY A 380 -19.87 6.62 -18.27
CA GLY A 380 -21.30 6.45 -18.46
C GLY A 380 -21.68 4.98 -18.63
N SER A 381 -20.81 4.20 -19.29
CA SER A 381 -21.02 2.75 -19.48
C SER A 381 -21.01 1.96 -18.17
N ILE A 382 -20.35 2.46 -17.11
CA ILE A 382 -20.30 1.83 -15.79
C ILE A 382 -21.32 2.47 -14.81
N GLY A 383 -21.84 3.65 -15.13
CA GLY A 383 -22.77 4.39 -14.27
C GLY A 383 -22.10 5.33 -13.26
N VAL A 384 -20.83 5.67 -13.46
CA VAL A 384 -20.09 6.65 -12.62
C VAL A 384 -20.36 8.09 -13.09
N SER A 385 -20.48 8.30 -14.40
CA SER A 385 -20.90 9.58 -14.97
C SER A 385 -22.29 9.48 -15.58
N TYR A 386 -23.32 9.81 -14.80
CA TYR A 386 -24.72 9.92 -15.27
C TYR A 386 -25.20 11.36 -15.00
N PRO A 387 -25.99 12.01 -15.90
CA PRO A 387 -26.08 13.46 -15.94
C PRO A 387 -26.76 14.04 -14.69
N ALA A 388 -26.08 14.98 -14.05
CA ALA A 388 -26.73 15.98 -13.21
C ALA A 388 -27.39 17.04 -14.12
N THR A 389 -28.59 16.69 -14.60
CA THR A 389 -29.74 17.55 -14.99
C THR A 389 -30.43 17.01 -16.25
N PRO A 390 -31.79 17.04 -16.32
CA PRO A 390 -32.54 16.85 -17.57
C PRO A 390 -32.38 18.01 -18.56
N SER A 391 -31.44 18.95 -18.32
CA SER A 391 -31.43 20.26 -18.95
C SER A 391 -30.03 20.86 -19.12
N VAL A 392 -29.03 20.06 -19.50
CA VAL A 392 -27.82 20.62 -20.14
C VAL A 392 -28.09 20.79 -21.63
N THR A 393 -28.81 21.87 -21.94
CA THR A 393 -28.57 22.65 -23.15
C THR A 393 -27.29 23.46 -22.90
N VAL A 394 -26.12 22.84 -23.06
CA VAL A 394 -24.86 23.55 -23.31
C VAL A 394 -24.50 23.20 -24.74
N GLY A 395 -24.43 24.22 -25.58
CA GLY A 395 -24.45 24.11 -27.04
C GLY A 395 -23.47 23.08 -27.58
N GLY A 396 -24.01 22.10 -28.31
CA GLY A 396 -23.24 21.10 -29.04
C GLY A 396 -23.75 19.69 -28.79
N LYS A 397 -24.52 19.17 -29.74
CA LYS A 397 -24.95 17.77 -29.84
C LYS A 397 -23.83 16.78 -29.46
N LEU A 398 -23.85 16.22 -28.25
CA LEU A 398 -23.23 14.91 -28.00
C LEU A 398 -24.19 13.85 -28.53
N SER A 399 -24.17 13.63 -29.84
CA SER A 399 -24.94 12.58 -30.49
C SER A 399 -24.44 11.20 -30.03
N GLY A 400 -25.34 10.27 -29.70
CA GLY A 400 -25.00 8.87 -29.34
C GLY A 400 -24.00 8.18 -30.27
N LYS A 401 -23.89 8.63 -31.52
CA LYS A 401 -22.88 8.21 -32.52
C LYS A 401 -21.41 8.29 -32.08
N HIS A 402 -21.04 9.12 -31.09
CA HIS A 402 -19.65 9.23 -30.64
C HIS A 402 -19.29 8.15 -29.61
N CYS A 403 -20.18 7.80 -28.69
CA CYS A 403 -19.96 6.68 -27.77
C CYS A 403 -20.07 5.32 -28.49
N ASP A 404 -20.81 5.23 -29.60
CA ASP A 404 -20.82 4.05 -30.47
C ASP A 404 -19.43 3.72 -31.05
N LYS A 405 -18.56 4.74 -31.24
CA LYS A 405 -17.18 4.57 -31.74
C LYS A 405 -16.16 4.23 -30.66
N VAL A 406 -16.37 4.72 -29.43
CA VAL A 406 -15.51 4.45 -28.27
C VAL A 406 -15.79 3.06 -27.71
N GLY A 407 -17.02 2.58 -27.87
CA GLY A 407 -17.50 1.32 -27.31
C GLY A 407 -17.81 1.44 -25.81
N SER A 408 -18.67 0.54 -25.32
CA SER A 408 -18.81 0.32 -23.87
C SER A 408 -17.61 -0.47 -23.35
N LEU A 409 -17.31 -0.33 -22.05
CA LEU A 409 -16.36 -1.18 -21.35
C LEU A 409 -16.87 -2.63 -21.25
N THR A 410 -16.79 -3.34 -22.36
CA THR A 410 -17.04 -4.77 -22.47
C THR A 410 -15.77 -5.45 -22.96
N ARG A 411 -15.53 -6.69 -22.50
CA ARG A 411 -14.32 -7.46 -22.82
C ARG A 411 -14.09 -7.60 -24.33
N GLU A 412 -15.16 -7.65 -25.12
CA GLU A 412 -15.15 -7.80 -26.58
C GLU A 412 -14.69 -6.52 -27.30
N ASN A 413 -15.11 -5.34 -26.82
CA ASN A 413 -14.73 -4.05 -27.39
C ASN A 413 -13.29 -3.63 -27.02
N LEU A 414 -12.82 -4.04 -25.84
CA LEU A 414 -11.46 -3.75 -25.37
C LEU A 414 -10.40 -4.51 -26.17
N SER A 415 -10.67 -5.74 -26.59
CA SER A 415 -9.75 -6.52 -27.44
C SER A 415 -9.77 -6.11 -28.92
N GLY A 416 -10.78 -5.36 -29.37
CA GLY A 416 -10.97 -4.98 -30.77
C GLY A 416 -10.77 -3.50 -31.09
N SER A 417 -10.52 -2.65 -30.08
CA SER A 417 -10.33 -1.22 -30.26
C SER A 417 -8.88 -0.88 -30.58
N SER A 418 -8.63 -0.17 -31.68
CA SER A 418 -7.30 0.38 -32.00
C SER A 418 -6.91 1.58 -31.14
N MET A 419 -7.83 2.11 -30.33
CA MET A 419 -7.63 3.30 -29.49
C MET A 419 -7.22 2.98 -28.06
N ILE A 420 -7.65 1.82 -27.53
CA ILE A 420 -7.38 1.41 -26.15
C ILE A 420 -6.29 0.35 -26.18
N ASN A 421 -5.17 0.65 -25.55
CA ASN A 421 -4.05 -0.28 -25.48
C ASN A 421 -4.24 -1.27 -24.33
N ASP A 422 -4.63 -0.77 -23.15
CA ASP A 422 -4.77 -1.56 -21.94
C ASP A 422 -5.77 -0.91 -20.98
N VAL A 423 -6.33 -1.72 -20.07
CA VAL A 423 -7.18 -1.26 -18.97
C VAL A 423 -6.74 -1.91 -17.68
N TYR A 424 -6.45 -1.08 -16.69
CA TYR A 424 -6.10 -1.50 -15.35
C TYR A 424 -7.23 -1.18 -14.39
N THR A 425 -7.53 -2.14 -13.53
CA THR A 425 -8.69 -2.10 -12.64
C THR A 425 -8.22 -2.19 -11.21
N LEU A 426 -8.61 -1.22 -10.39
CA LEU A 426 -8.35 -1.20 -8.96
C LEU A 426 -9.68 -1.02 -8.22
N VAL A 427 -10.18 -2.10 -7.62
CA VAL A 427 -11.39 -2.07 -6.80
C VAL A 427 -11.02 -2.40 -5.37
N LYS A 428 -11.36 -1.51 -4.44
CA LYS A 428 -11.22 -1.72 -3.00
C LYS A 428 -12.61 -1.81 -2.37
N GLY A 429 -12.78 -2.83 -1.54
CA GLY A 429 -14.02 -3.08 -0.82
C GLY A 429 -15.10 -3.67 -1.73
N GLY A 430 -16.06 -4.32 -1.09
CA GLY A 430 -17.22 -4.92 -1.70
C GLY A 430 -16.92 -6.29 -2.29
N ILE A 431 -17.99 -6.96 -2.66
CA ILE A 431 -17.96 -8.22 -3.39
C ILE A 431 -18.19 -7.85 -4.86
N THR A 432 -17.22 -8.21 -5.70
CA THR A 432 -17.32 -8.01 -7.14
C THR A 432 -17.87 -9.28 -7.79
N ASP A 433 -18.69 -9.12 -8.85
CA ASP A 433 -19.32 -10.25 -9.55
C ASP A 433 -18.30 -11.13 -10.33
N SER A 434 -17.05 -10.69 -10.48
CA SER A 434 -15.99 -11.48 -11.10
C SER A 434 -14.64 -11.32 -10.40
N SER A 435 -14.10 -12.42 -9.89
CA SER A 435 -12.73 -12.51 -9.35
C SER A 435 -11.64 -12.60 -10.43
N ALA A 436 -12.00 -12.72 -11.72
CA ALA A 436 -11.05 -13.00 -12.81
C ALA A 436 -11.31 -12.23 -14.14
N GLY A 437 -12.09 -11.15 -14.12
CA GLY A 437 -12.40 -10.35 -15.32
C GLY A 437 -11.53 -9.09 -15.46
N VAL A 438 -11.26 -8.65 -16.71
CA VAL A 438 -10.60 -7.35 -17.02
C VAL A 438 -11.33 -6.16 -16.37
N LEU A 439 -12.65 -6.30 -16.20
CA LEU A 439 -13.52 -5.32 -15.55
C LEU A 439 -14.33 -6.00 -14.45
N ALA A 440 -14.08 -5.58 -13.21
CA ALA A 440 -14.81 -6.04 -12.03
C ALA A 440 -16.26 -5.50 -12.00
N ILE A 441 -16.48 -4.31 -12.56
CA ILE A 441 -17.77 -3.62 -12.66
C ILE A 441 -17.99 -3.19 -14.11
N ARG A 442 -19.01 -3.75 -14.76
CA ARG A 442 -19.17 -3.70 -16.23
C ARG A 442 -20.27 -2.77 -16.71
N ASN A 443 -21.25 -2.52 -15.84
CA ASN A 443 -22.44 -1.74 -16.15
C ASN A 443 -23.06 -1.13 -14.88
N PRO A 444 -24.04 -0.21 -15.00
CA PRO A 444 -24.65 0.45 -13.86
C PRO A 444 -25.31 -0.52 -12.86
N ASP A 445 -25.78 -1.67 -13.30
CA ASP A 445 -26.41 -2.65 -12.41
C ASP A 445 -25.37 -3.38 -11.56
N THR A 446 -24.25 -3.79 -12.15
CA THR A 446 -23.10 -4.33 -11.40
C THR A 446 -22.50 -3.29 -10.46
N TYR A 447 -22.50 -2.01 -10.82
CA TYR A 447 -22.06 -0.92 -9.94
C TYR A 447 -22.97 -0.78 -8.72
N LYS A 448 -24.29 -0.80 -8.93
CA LYS A 448 -25.28 -0.80 -7.84
C LYS A 448 -25.16 -2.04 -6.94
N LYS A 449 -24.91 -3.22 -7.51
CA LYS A 449 -24.69 -4.45 -6.73
C LYS A 449 -23.43 -4.35 -5.87
N TRP A 450 -22.31 -3.93 -6.46
CA TRP A 450 -21.08 -3.65 -5.73
C TRP A 450 -21.31 -2.65 -4.61
N GLY A 451 -21.95 -1.51 -4.90
CA GLY A 451 -22.29 -0.48 -3.92
C GLY A 451 -23.12 -1.00 -2.74
N LYS A 452 -24.06 -1.92 -2.97
CA LYS A 452 -24.84 -2.59 -1.90
C LYS A 452 -23.98 -3.50 -1.02
N SER A 453 -22.97 -4.15 -1.59
CA SER A 453 -22.08 -5.06 -0.85
C SER A 453 -21.06 -4.34 0.06
N LEU A 454 -20.73 -3.07 -0.24
CA LEU A 454 -19.74 -2.27 0.49
C LEU A 454 -20.07 -2.07 1.96
N LYS A 455 -21.34 -2.16 2.34
CA LYS A 455 -21.73 -2.01 3.73
C LYS A 455 -21.28 -3.17 4.61
N TYR A 456 -21.23 -4.37 4.05
CA TYR A 456 -20.90 -5.61 4.75
C TYR A 456 -19.43 -5.99 4.58
N ASN A 457 -18.81 -5.58 3.48
CA ASN A 457 -17.39 -5.78 3.23
C ASN A 457 -16.72 -4.48 2.78
N PRO A 458 -16.64 -3.44 3.63
CA PRO A 458 -15.98 -2.19 3.25
C PRO A 458 -14.46 -2.34 3.22
N ALA A 459 -13.82 -1.46 2.45
CA ALA A 459 -12.41 -1.14 2.56
C ALA A 459 -12.23 0.26 3.14
N LEU A 460 -11.01 0.52 3.60
CA LEU A 460 -10.61 1.85 4.08
C LEU A 460 -10.29 2.75 2.89
N ILE A 461 -11.06 3.83 2.70
CA ILE A 461 -10.98 4.70 1.50
C ILE A 461 -10.34 6.06 1.79
N GLU A 462 -10.56 6.59 2.99
CA GLU A 462 -10.03 7.85 3.48
C GLU A 462 -9.69 7.64 4.94
N TYR A 463 -8.58 8.19 5.38
CA TYR A 463 -8.05 7.91 6.71
C TYR A 463 -7.10 9.02 7.13
N GLU A 464 -6.76 9.02 8.41
CA GLU A 464 -5.64 9.76 8.97
C GLU A 464 -4.71 8.76 9.66
N VAL A 465 -3.41 9.03 9.63
CA VAL A 465 -2.41 8.16 10.24
C VAL A 465 -1.51 8.89 11.22
N MET A 466 -1.04 8.16 12.22
CA MET A 466 0.02 8.60 13.13
C MET A 466 1.20 7.62 13.10
N PRO A 467 2.42 8.06 13.46
CA PRO A 467 3.58 7.18 13.48
C PRO A 467 3.39 5.97 14.42
N ILE A 468 3.91 4.81 14.02
CA ILE A 468 3.69 3.55 14.74
C ILE A 468 4.25 3.55 16.17
N TYR A 469 5.30 4.33 16.44
CA TYR A 469 5.82 4.47 17.80
C TYR A 469 4.87 5.25 18.74
N GLU A 470 3.99 6.11 18.22
CA GLU A 470 2.95 6.75 19.04
C GLU A 470 1.85 5.76 19.42
N LEU A 471 1.52 4.79 18.54
CA LEU A 471 0.60 3.70 18.89
C LEU A 471 1.10 2.96 20.13
N VAL A 472 2.37 2.54 20.10
CA VAL A 472 2.99 1.82 21.23
C VAL A 472 2.91 2.65 22.51
N ARG A 473 3.22 3.95 22.42
CA ARG A 473 3.19 4.88 23.55
C ARG A 473 1.80 5.03 24.18
N VAL A 474 0.73 4.97 23.39
CA VAL A 474 -0.65 5.10 23.90
C VAL A 474 -1.36 3.76 24.10
N SER A 475 -0.63 2.65 23.93
CA SER A 475 -1.17 1.29 24.08
C SER A 475 -1.19 0.81 25.53
N THR A 476 -1.81 -0.33 25.78
CA THR A 476 -1.72 -1.06 27.05
C THR A 476 -0.31 -1.58 27.36
N ALA A 477 0.54 -1.74 26.33
CA ALA A 477 1.92 -2.21 26.48
C ALA A 477 2.92 -1.10 26.84
N ALA A 478 2.49 0.17 26.88
CA ALA A 478 3.38 1.33 27.02
C ALA A 478 4.33 1.23 28.23
N ASP A 479 3.84 0.70 29.35
CA ASP A 479 4.59 0.58 30.60
C ASP A 479 5.67 -0.51 30.55
N HIS A 480 5.54 -1.50 29.66
CA HIS A 480 6.42 -2.67 29.60
C HIS A 480 7.47 -2.57 28.49
N VAL A 481 7.20 -1.78 27.44
CA VAL A 481 8.08 -1.68 26.25
C VAL A 481 9.37 -0.89 26.53
N GLY A 482 9.33 0.07 27.47
CA GLY A 482 10.51 0.80 27.95
C GLY A 482 11.29 1.54 26.84
N VAL A 483 12.61 1.33 26.81
CA VAL A 483 13.55 2.01 25.89
C VAL A 483 13.29 1.70 24.41
N ARG A 484 12.60 0.58 24.12
CA ARG A 484 12.29 0.19 22.74
C ARG A 484 11.43 1.23 22.02
N ILE A 485 10.64 2.04 22.71
CA ILE A 485 9.84 3.12 22.11
C ILE A 485 10.75 4.20 21.51
N SER A 486 11.78 4.64 22.23
CA SER A 486 12.76 5.59 21.72
C SER A 486 13.54 5.03 20.54
N ASN A 487 13.93 3.76 20.61
CA ASN A 487 14.60 3.07 19.52
C ASN A 487 13.71 2.95 18.27
N LEU A 488 12.43 2.62 18.45
CA LEU A 488 11.46 2.52 17.36
C LEU A 488 11.28 3.88 16.66
N LYS A 489 11.24 4.98 17.43
CA LYS A 489 11.22 6.33 16.86
C LYS A 489 12.47 6.62 16.02
N MET A 490 13.65 6.28 16.50
CA MET A 490 14.90 6.44 15.74
C MET A 490 14.90 5.57 14.48
N ALA A 491 14.43 4.33 14.60
CA ALA A 491 14.35 3.40 13.49
C ALA A 491 13.39 3.86 12.40
N VAL A 492 12.23 4.46 12.73
CA VAL A 492 11.32 5.04 11.73
C VAL A 492 12.03 6.14 10.95
N ASP A 493 12.75 7.03 11.62
CA ASP A 493 13.49 8.11 10.96
C ASP A 493 14.61 7.56 10.04
N GLU A 494 15.34 6.53 10.47
CA GLU A 494 16.40 5.89 9.69
C GLU A 494 15.83 5.07 8.52
N TYR A 495 14.73 4.35 8.73
CA TYR A 495 14.02 3.56 7.72
C TYR A 495 13.52 4.45 6.58
N LEU A 496 12.87 5.56 6.93
CA LEU A 496 12.37 6.53 5.97
C LEU A 496 13.49 7.21 5.17
N GLN A 497 14.72 7.27 5.68
CA GLN A 497 15.88 7.78 4.93
C GLN A 497 16.48 6.68 4.04
N GLN A 498 16.62 5.47 4.56
CA GLN A 498 17.24 4.35 3.88
C GLN A 498 16.49 3.98 2.59
N PHE A 499 15.16 4.02 2.63
CA PHE A 499 14.27 3.60 1.54
C PHE A 499 13.59 4.77 0.82
N HIS A 500 14.10 5.99 0.99
CA HIS A 500 13.56 7.16 0.31
C HIS A 500 14.01 7.23 -1.16
N SER A 501 13.14 7.68 -2.07
CA SER A 501 13.51 7.90 -3.48
C SER A 501 14.48 9.05 -3.74
N CYS A 502 14.84 9.85 -2.71
CA CYS A 502 15.85 10.92 -2.85
C CYS A 502 17.26 10.35 -3.08
N ARG A 503 17.44 9.05 -2.81
CA ARG A 503 18.69 8.33 -3.02
C ARG A 503 18.92 7.98 -4.49
N CYS A 504 17.88 8.09 -5.31
CA CYS A 504 18.03 8.02 -6.75
C CYS A 504 18.70 9.30 -7.25
N ALA A 505 19.56 9.15 -8.26
CA ALA A 505 20.04 10.27 -9.05
C ALA A 505 18.86 10.95 -9.76
N PRO A 506 18.96 12.26 -10.04
CA PRO A 506 17.83 13.02 -10.56
C PRO A 506 17.48 12.54 -11.97
N CYS A 507 16.18 12.45 -12.24
CA CYS A 507 15.68 12.23 -13.59
C CYS A 507 15.63 13.56 -14.34
N MET A 508 16.04 13.56 -15.61
CA MET A 508 16.06 14.75 -16.44
C MET A 508 14.64 15.22 -16.77
N HIS A 509 14.50 16.49 -17.15
CA HIS A 509 13.26 17.08 -17.66
C HIS A 509 12.01 16.87 -16.78
N ASN A 510 12.19 16.98 -15.45
CA ASN A 510 11.16 16.77 -14.43
C ASN A 510 10.57 15.35 -14.44
N GLY A 511 11.37 14.35 -14.83
CA GLY A 511 11.03 12.95 -14.62
C GLY A 511 10.89 12.64 -13.12
N ILE A 512 10.05 11.66 -12.79
CA ILE A 512 9.80 11.27 -11.41
C ILE A 512 10.73 10.10 -11.05
N PRO A 513 11.62 10.23 -10.04
CA PRO A 513 12.43 9.12 -9.56
C PRO A 513 11.59 8.16 -8.71
N MET A 514 11.73 6.87 -8.99
CA MET A 514 11.08 5.78 -8.28
C MET A 514 12.13 4.77 -7.81
N LEU A 515 12.11 4.42 -6.52
CA LEU A 515 13.00 3.41 -5.94
C LEU A 515 12.26 2.07 -5.88
N SER A 516 12.76 1.05 -6.55
CA SER A 516 12.16 -0.27 -6.63
C SER A 516 13.12 -1.30 -6.08
N SER A 517 12.88 -1.74 -4.84
CA SER A 517 13.80 -2.57 -4.07
C SER A 517 15.22 -1.95 -4.02
N THR A 518 16.13 -2.40 -4.88
CA THR A 518 17.51 -1.90 -4.99
C THR A 518 17.77 -1.09 -6.28
N SER A 519 16.74 -0.80 -7.07
CA SER A 519 16.86 -0.18 -8.40
C SER A 519 16.07 1.11 -8.55
N CYS A 520 16.68 2.16 -9.06
CA CYS A 520 16.03 3.42 -9.38
C CYS A 520 15.58 3.44 -10.84
N LYS A 521 14.32 3.82 -11.07
CA LYS A 521 13.71 3.98 -12.39
C LYS A 521 13.20 5.42 -12.53
N CYS A 522 13.33 5.98 -13.73
CA CYS A 522 12.76 7.29 -14.06
C CYS A 522 11.45 7.12 -14.82
N ILE A 523 10.43 7.87 -14.40
CA ILE A 523 9.15 7.96 -15.12
C ILE A 523 9.12 9.28 -15.88
N CYS A 524 9.14 9.18 -17.21
CA CYS A 524 9.25 10.33 -18.10
C CYS A 524 7.90 11.00 -18.38
N LYS A 525 7.94 12.32 -18.55
CA LYS A 525 6.81 13.12 -19.07
C LYS A 525 6.62 12.88 -20.58
N SER A 526 5.46 13.20 -21.13
CA SER A 526 5.19 13.03 -22.57
C SER A 526 6.13 13.86 -23.43
N GLY A 527 6.75 13.20 -24.42
CA GLY A 527 7.75 13.78 -25.31
C GLY A 527 9.19 13.70 -24.79
N TYR A 528 9.44 12.93 -23.73
CA TYR A 528 10.77 12.61 -23.21
C TYR A 528 10.97 11.10 -23.15
N GLU A 529 12.12 10.64 -23.60
CA GLU A 529 12.48 9.23 -23.70
C GLU A 529 13.91 9.00 -23.19
N GLY A 530 14.31 7.73 -23.10
CA GLY A 530 15.60 7.31 -22.55
C GLY A 530 15.54 6.90 -21.08
N GLU A 531 16.65 6.37 -20.58
CA GLU A 531 16.76 5.79 -19.23
C GLU A 531 16.66 6.85 -18.13
N ALA A 532 17.04 8.09 -18.40
CA ALA A 532 16.93 9.22 -17.49
C ALA A 532 15.91 10.28 -17.95
N CYS A 533 15.13 10.00 -18.99
CA CYS A 533 14.30 10.98 -19.69
C CYS A 533 15.11 12.06 -20.41
N GLU A 534 16.33 11.71 -20.86
CA GLU A 534 17.29 12.64 -21.46
C GLU A 534 16.99 12.99 -22.92
N GLN A 535 16.27 12.14 -23.64
CA GLN A 535 16.02 12.30 -25.07
C GLN A 535 14.76 13.12 -25.30
N THR A 536 14.89 14.22 -26.03
CA THR A 536 13.74 15.04 -26.43
C THR A 536 14.05 15.84 -27.68
N GLN A 537 13.01 16.14 -28.45
CA GLN A 537 13.05 17.11 -29.55
C GLN A 537 12.69 18.54 -29.08
N ARG A 538 12.34 18.70 -27.80
CA ARG A 538 11.93 19.99 -27.22
C ARG A 538 13.16 20.75 -26.69
N GLY A 539 13.39 21.96 -27.21
CA GLY A 539 14.59 22.76 -26.89
C GLY A 539 14.53 23.59 -25.61
N ASP A 540 13.34 23.79 -25.02
CA ASP A 540 13.17 24.60 -23.82
C ASP A 540 12.32 23.89 -22.77
N THR A 541 12.97 23.49 -21.68
CA THR A 541 12.37 22.67 -20.63
C THR A 541 12.84 23.19 -19.28
N LYS A 542 11.90 23.76 -18.53
CA LYS A 542 12.15 24.19 -17.15
C LYS A 542 12.41 22.98 -16.28
N ILE A 543 13.48 23.03 -15.48
CA ILE A 543 13.80 21.98 -14.51
C ILE A 543 13.35 22.47 -13.14
N ASP A 544 12.38 21.79 -12.57
CA ASP A 544 11.89 22.07 -11.22
C ASP A 544 12.88 21.49 -10.20
N GLY A 545 13.08 22.22 -9.11
CA GLY A 545 13.96 21.78 -8.03
C GLY A 545 13.33 20.66 -7.22
N SER A 546 14.13 19.67 -6.84
CA SER A 546 13.75 18.63 -5.88
C SER A 546 14.78 18.48 -4.77
N TRP A 547 14.29 18.09 -3.60
CA TRP A 547 15.08 18.00 -2.38
C TRP A 547 16.11 16.87 -2.47
N SER A 548 17.33 17.16 -2.03
CA SER A 548 18.32 16.17 -1.63
C SER A 548 17.75 15.29 -0.52
N CYS A 549 18.38 14.13 -0.30
CA CYS A 549 18.20 13.44 0.96
C CYS A 549 18.59 14.35 2.13
N TRP A 550 17.92 14.14 3.26
CA TRP A 550 18.31 14.78 4.50
C TRP A 550 19.74 14.40 4.87
N GLY A 551 20.53 15.39 5.29
CA GLY A 551 21.83 15.15 5.90
C GLY A 551 21.71 14.44 7.25
N ALA A 552 22.84 13.96 7.75
CA ALA A 552 22.91 13.39 9.09
C ALA A 552 22.46 14.41 10.14
N TRP A 553 21.82 13.92 11.20
CA TRP A 553 21.54 14.74 12.37
C TRP A 553 22.84 15.26 12.98
N SER A 554 22.85 16.52 13.39
CA SER A 554 23.93 17.09 14.20
C SER A 554 24.06 16.34 15.53
N THR A 555 25.22 16.45 16.16
CA THR A 555 25.33 16.15 17.58
C THR A 555 24.33 16.98 18.37
N CYS A 556 23.88 16.44 19.50
CA CYS A 556 22.94 17.17 20.33
C CYS A 556 23.64 18.40 20.94
N ALA A 557 23.24 19.59 20.53
CA ALA A 557 23.70 20.86 21.06
C ALA A 557 22.55 21.57 21.78
N TYR A 558 22.74 21.91 23.05
CA TYR A 558 21.74 22.61 23.87
C TYR A 558 20.37 21.91 23.91
N GLY A 559 20.35 20.57 23.91
CA GLY A 559 19.11 19.78 23.92
C GLY A 559 18.36 19.76 22.59
N THR A 560 19.01 20.19 21.49
CA THR A 560 18.46 20.13 20.14
C THR A 560 19.46 19.52 19.16
N LYS A 561 18.93 18.80 18.17
CA LYS A 561 19.69 18.35 17.00
C LYS A 561 19.04 18.92 15.75
N THR A 562 19.86 19.27 14.77
CA THR A 562 19.41 19.84 13.50
C THR A 562 19.88 18.98 12.34
N ARG A 563 19.12 18.98 11.26
CA ARG A 563 19.55 18.45 9.97
C ARG A 563 19.09 19.36 8.85
N THR A 564 19.83 19.37 7.76
CA THR A 564 19.54 20.20 6.60
C THR A 564 19.43 19.35 5.35
N ARG A 565 18.75 19.91 4.34
CA ARG A 565 18.68 19.38 2.98
C ARG A 565 18.78 20.54 2.00
N VAL A 566 19.23 20.25 0.79
CA VAL A 566 19.45 21.24 -0.25
C VAL A 566 18.52 20.95 -1.43
N CYS A 567 18.10 21.99 -2.15
CA CYS A 567 17.28 21.86 -3.33
C CYS A 567 18.18 21.66 -4.56
N ASP A 568 18.85 20.52 -4.64
CA ASP A 568 19.87 20.23 -5.66
C ASP A 568 19.72 18.83 -6.31
N ASN A 569 18.63 18.11 -6.04
CA ASN A 569 18.38 16.78 -6.61
C ASN A 569 17.07 16.69 -7.43
N PRO A 570 16.95 17.39 -8.59
CA PRO A 570 17.92 18.32 -9.18
C PRO A 570 17.74 19.77 -8.66
N ALA A 571 18.69 20.64 -8.97
CA ALA A 571 18.53 22.09 -8.75
C ALA A 571 17.55 22.70 -9.76
N PRO A 572 16.79 23.75 -9.38
CA PRO A 572 15.88 24.41 -10.32
C PRO A 572 16.68 25.15 -11.41
N GLU A 573 16.37 24.88 -12.68
CA GLU A 573 17.01 25.52 -13.83
C GLU A 573 15.98 26.13 -14.79
N ARG A 574 16.43 27.12 -15.57
CA ARG A 574 15.65 27.78 -16.63
C ARG A 574 14.28 28.32 -16.15
N GLY A 575 14.24 28.78 -14.90
CA GLY A 575 13.02 29.32 -14.28
C GLY A 575 12.00 28.27 -13.83
N GLY A 576 12.44 27.03 -13.56
CA GLY A 576 11.63 26.04 -12.85
C GLY A 576 11.39 26.40 -11.38
N THR A 577 10.43 25.70 -10.77
CA THR A 577 9.99 26.01 -9.41
C THR A 577 11.01 25.58 -8.36
N ALA A 578 11.25 26.39 -7.34
CA ALA A 578 12.04 25.99 -6.17
C ALA A 578 11.32 24.90 -5.33
N CYS A 579 12.09 24.16 -4.54
CA CYS A 579 11.55 23.13 -3.67
C CYS A 579 10.58 23.70 -2.62
N LEU A 580 9.42 23.07 -2.48
CA LEU A 580 8.42 23.43 -1.48
C LEU A 580 8.74 22.78 -0.12
N GLY A 581 8.56 23.53 0.98
CA GLY A 581 8.79 23.08 2.35
C GLY A 581 10.11 23.57 2.97
N SER A 582 10.42 23.12 4.19
CA SER A 582 11.59 23.59 4.94
C SER A 582 12.89 22.91 4.50
N SER A 583 13.98 23.68 4.41
CA SER A 583 15.36 23.19 4.16
C SER A 583 16.10 22.74 5.42
N SER A 584 15.57 23.07 6.60
CA SER A 584 16.13 22.73 7.90
C SER A 584 15.05 22.13 8.80
N GLN A 585 15.43 21.14 9.58
CA GLN A 585 14.60 20.52 10.60
C GLN A 585 15.34 20.51 11.93
N THR A 586 14.65 20.93 12.99
CA THR A 586 15.15 20.92 14.37
C THR A 586 14.30 20.00 15.21
N LEU A 587 14.93 19.11 15.97
CA LEU A 587 14.29 18.26 16.95
C LEU A 587 14.92 18.46 18.31
N ARG A 588 14.13 18.33 19.38
CA ARG A 588 14.66 18.22 20.73
C ARG A 588 15.32 16.85 20.90
N CYS A 589 16.46 16.83 21.53
CA CYS A 589 17.06 15.60 22.00
C CYS A 589 16.32 15.12 23.24
N TRP A 590 16.20 13.81 23.39
CA TRP A 590 15.77 13.22 24.63
C TRP A 590 16.96 13.26 25.60
N ARG A 591 16.78 13.87 26.77
CA ARG A 591 17.62 13.52 27.92
C ARG A 591 17.05 12.20 28.45
N GLU A 592 17.90 11.20 28.62
CA GLU A 592 17.61 10.13 29.58
C GLU A 592 17.24 10.81 30.90
N SER A 593 15.99 10.65 31.32
CA SER A 593 15.62 10.90 32.69
C SER A 593 16.31 9.82 33.50
N ALA A 594 17.52 10.11 33.99
CA ALA A 594 18.06 9.38 35.11
C ALA A 594 17.07 9.55 36.27
N VAL A 595 16.31 8.50 36.55
CA VAL A 595 15.63 8.28 37.82
C VAL A 595 16.21 7.00 38.39
#